data_AF-A0A2D6W273-F1
#
_entry.id   AF-A0A2D6W273-F1
#
_cell.length_a   1.000
_cell.length_b   1.000
_cell.length_c   1.000
_cell.angle_alpha   90.00
_cell.angle_beta   90.00
_cell.angle_gamma   90.00
#
_symmetry.space_group_name_H-M   'P 1'
#
loop_
_entity.id
_entity.type
_entity.pdbx_description
1 polymer ?
#
loop_
_entity_poly.entity_id
_entity_poly.type
_entity_poly.pdbx_seq_one_letter_code
_entity_poly.pdbx_strand_id
1 'polypeptide(L)'
;MPKKCPGCGKILAHDERYCYFCEGDISKLKDKEEKPKCFIATSVYGENAYETLLLRNFRDKKLKNSFIGAIFIDIYHTISPLIAKLISKNETLKKITRLILKPIIAFARKTLH
;
A
#
# COMPACT_ATOMS: atom_id res chain seq x y z
N MET A 1 9.00 -11.93 -5.32
CA MET A 1 9.71 -12.77 -6.29
C MET A 1 11.21 -12.66 -6.00
N PRO A 2 12.01 -13.74 -6.09
CA PRO A 2 13.45 -13.65 -5.85
C PRO A 2 14.13 -12.78 -6.92
N LYS A 3 14.90 -11.77 -6.51
CA LYS A 3 15.61 -10.87 -7.42
C LYS A 3 16.87 -11.55 -7.94
N LYS A 4 17.22 -11.31 -9.21
CA LYS A 4 18.50 -11.76 -9.80
C LYS A 4 19.43 -10.58 -10.02
N CYS A 5 20.72 -10.79 -9.79
CA CYS A 5 21.74 -9.80 -10.12
C CYS A 5 21.89 -9.63 -11.65
N PRO A 6 21.90 -8.41 -12.22
CA PRO A 6 22.10 -8.17 -13.65
C PRO A 6 23.53 -8.46 -14.12
N GLY A 7 24.52 -8.40 -13.22
CA GLY A 7 25.92 -8.73 -13.54
C GLY A 7 26.17 -10.25 -13.65
N CYS A 8 25.87 -11.01 -12.58
CA CYS A 8 26.22 -12.43 -12.49
C CYS A 8 25.04 -13.42 -12.61
N GLY A 9 23.79 -12.95 -12.70
CA GLY A 9 22.59 -13.78 -12.86
C GLY A 9 22.17 -14.59 -11.62
N LYS A 10 22.92 -14.51 -10.51
CA LYS A 10 22.59 -15.25 -9.28
C LYS A 10 21.41 -14.63 -8.53
N ILE A 11 20.68 -15.51 -7.83
CA ILE A 11 19.55 -15.13 -6.99
C ILE A 11 20.08 -14.42 -5.75
N LEU A 12 19.58 -13.22 -5.49
CA LEU A 12 19.87 -12.46 -4.29
C LEU A 12 18.96 -12.95 -3.16
N ALA A 13 19.56 -13.26 -2.02
CA ALA A 13 18.80 -13.44 -0.79
C ALA A 13 18.28 -12.07 -0.33
N HIS A 14 17.18 -12.08 0.42
CA HIS A 14 16.36 -10.91 0.75
C HIS A 14 17.16 -9.65 1.17
N ASP A 15 16.78 -8.49 0.60
CA ASP A 15 17.22 -7.12 0.96
C ASP A 15 18.73 -6.79 0.95
N GLU A 16 19.55 -7.56 0.24
CA GLU A 16 20.98 -7.22 0.09
C GLU A 16 21.18 -6.15 -1.01
N ARG A 17 21.68 -4.98 -0.61
CA ARG A 17 22.04 -3.86 -1.53
C ARG A 17 23.37 -4.09 -2.25
N TYR A 18 24.00 -5.24 -2.02
CA TYR A 18 25.32 -5.60 -2.53
C TYR A 18 25.32 -7.07 -2.93
N CYS A 19 25.87 -7.39 -4.10
CA CYS A 19 26.05 -8.77 -4.51
C CYS A 19 27.44 -9.23 -4.13
N TYR A 20 27.51 -10.12 -3.13
CA TYR A 20 28.76 -10.72 -2.69
C TYR A 20 29.41 -11.63 -3.75
N PHE A 21 28.65 -12.09 -4.76
CA PHE A 21 29.18 -12.99 -5.80
C PHE A 21 29.98 -12.29 -6.89
N CYS A 22 29.70 -11.01 -7.16
CA CYS A 22 30.41 -10.24 -8.18
C CYS A 22 30.94 -8.92 -7.63
N GLU A 23 31.01 -8.78 -6.30
CA GLU A 23 31.47 -7.59 -5.58
C GLU A 23 30.88 -6.29 -6.16
N GLY A 24 29.55 -6.25 -6.33
CA GLY A 24 28.86 -5.18 -7.04
C GLY A 24 27.74 -4.53 -6.24
N ASP A 25 27.60 -3.21 -6.35
CA ASP A 25 26.50 -2.45 -5.75
C ASP A 25 25.20 -2.66 -6.53
N ILE A 26 24.17 -3.13 -5.83
CA ILE A 26 22.85 -3.48 -6.37
C ILE A 26 21.74 -2.63 -5.74
N SER A 27 22.11 -1.54 -5.06
CA SER A 27 21.18 -0.58 -4.46
C SER A 27 20.13 -0.03 -5.45
N LYS A 28 20.45 -0.03 -6.75
CA LYS A 28 19.55 0.37 -7.84
C LYS A 28 18.47 -0.65 -8.20
N LEU A 29 18.55 -1.91 -7.78
CA LEU A 29 17.48 -2.93 -8.00
C LEU A 29 16.41 -2.90 -6.90
N LYS A 30 16.14 -1.72 -6.32
CA LYS A 30 14.94 -1.55 -5.49
C LYS A 30 13.70 -1.76 -6.38
N ASP A 31 13.20 -2.99 -6.46
CA ASP A 31 11.75 -3.18 -6.49
C ASP A 31 11.22 -2.33 -5.35
N LYS A 32 10.45 -1.30 -5.72
CA LYS A 32 9.49 -0.67 -4.81
C LYS A 32 8.48 -1.75 -4.40
N GLU A 33 8.87 -2.65 -3.51
CA GLU A 33 7.90 -3.28 -2.62
C GLU A 33 7.52 -2.26 -1.55
N GLU A 34 6.98 -1.12 -2.00
CA GLU A 34 6.11 -0.33 -1.15
C GLU A 34 4.86 -1.21 -0.98
N LYS A 35 4.81 -2.00 0.11
CA LYS A 35 3.58 -2.65 0.55
C LYS A 35 2.46 -1.64 0.30
N PRO A 36 1.39 -1.97 -0.46
CA PRO A 36 0.41 -0.99 -0.87
C PRO A 36 -0.02 -0.22 0.39
N LYS A 37 0.41 1.03 0.55
CA LYS A 37 0.06 1.81 1.73
C LYS A 37 -1.31 2.39 1.45
N CYS A 38 -2.24 2.27 2.39
CA CYS A 38 -3.51 2.99 2.27
C CYS A 38 -3.22 4.48 2.49
N PHE A 39 -2.82 5.19 1.44
CA PHE A 39 -2.34 6.58 1.52
C PHE A 39 -3.43 7.52 2.01
N ILE A 40 -4.69 7.34 1.56
CA ILE A 40 -5.81 8.17 2.02
C ILE A 40 -6.11 7.90 3.50
N ALA A 41 -6.20 6.63 3.92
CA ALA A 41 -6.45 6.30 5.33
C ALA A 41 -5.33 6.81 6.25
N THR A 42 -4.07 6.65 5.81
CA THR A 42 -2.88 7.16 6.51
C THR A 42 -2.91 8.69 6.62
N SER A 43 -3.36 9.39 5.56
CA SER A 43 -3.45 10.86 5.57
C SER A 43 -4.61 11.39 6.43
N VAL A 44 -5.71 10.64 6.53
CA VAL A 44 -6.93 11.06 7.26
C VAL A 44 -6.89 10.69 8.74
N TYR A 45 -6.40 9.49 9.06
CA TYR A 45 -6.41 8.90 10.41
C TYR A 45 -5.02 8.73 11.00
N GLY A 46 -3.98 8.56 10.18
CA GLY A 46 -2.62 8.26 10.61
C GLY A 46 -2.21 6.83 10.27
N GLU A 47 -0.90 6.58 10.19
CA GLU A 47 -0.34 5.27 9.79
C GLU A 47 -0.67 4.15 10.78
N ASN A 48 -0.68 4.49 12.07
CA ASN A 48 -0.92 3.56 13.18
C ASN A 48 -2.33 3.65 13.77
N ALA A 49 -3.25 4.32 13.07
CA ALA A 49 -4.64 4.40 13.52
C ALA A 49 -5.35 3.05 13.37
N TYR A 50 -6.24 2.74 14.33
CA TYR A 50 -7.05 1.53 14.33
C TYR A 50 -7.83 1.36 13.02
N GLU A 51 -8.42 2.44 12.50
CA GLU A 51 -9.16 2.43 11.24
C GLU A 51 -8.27 2.06 10.05
N THR A 52 -7.03 2.58 10.00
CA THR A 52 -6.06 2.26 8.96
C THR A 52 -5.67 0.79 8.99
N LEU A 53 -5.43 0.24 10.18
CA LEU A 53 -5.08 -1.18 10.36
C LEU A 53 -6.25 -2.10 9.98
N LEU A 54 -7.48 -1.74 10.35
CA LEU A 54 -8.68 -2.49 10.00
C LEU A 54 -8.90 -2.51 8.47
N LEU A 55 -8.72 -1.37 7.81
CA LEU A 55 -8.80 -1.26 6.35
C LEU A 55 -7.70 -2.07 5.64
N ARG A 56 -6.46 -2.09 6.18
CA ARG A 56 -5.38 -2.94 5.65
C ARG A 56 -5.77 -4.42 5.74
N ASN A 57 -6.25 -4.87 6.89
CA ASN A 57 -6.72 -6.25 7.06
C ASN A 57 -7.90 -6.60 6.14
N PHE A 58 -8.86 -5.68 5.97
CA PHE A 58 -9.98 -5.87 5.05
C PHE A 58 -9.50 -5.99 3.61
N ARG A 59 -8.55 -5.14 3.19
CA ARG A 59 -7.94 -5.20 1.86
C ARG A 59 -7.28 -6.55 1.61
N ASP A 60 -6.40 -6.96 2.53
CA ASP A 60 -5.58 -8.15 2.37
C ASP A 60 -6.43 -9.44 2.42
N LYS A 61 -7.49 -9.49 3.24
CA LYS A 61 -8.36 -10.67 3.37
C LYS A 61 -9.50 -10.75 2.36
N LYS A 62 -10.14 -9.62 2.02
CA LYS A 62 -11.38 -9.61 1.21
C LYS A 62 -11.21 -9.04 -0.17
N LEU A 63 -10.54 -7.90 -0.33
CA LEU A 63 -10.45 -7.25 -1.64
C LEU A 63 -9.43 -7.94 -2.55
N LYS A 64 -8.36 -8.53 -2.01
CA LYS A 64 -7.46 -9.37 -2.81
C LYS A 64 -8.17 -10.62 -3.36
N ASN A 65 -9.21 -11.08 -2.68
CA ASN A 65 -9.96 -12.28 -3.04
C ASN A 65 -11.25 -11.99 -3.83
N SER A 66 -11.57 -10.72 -4.12
CA SER A 66 -12.82 -10.33 -4.76
C SER A 66 -12.55 -9.38 -5.94
N PHE A 67 -13.04 -9.74 -7.13
CA PHE A 67 -12.70 -9.10 -8.40
C PHE A 67 -13.06 -7.60 -8.45
N ILE A 68 -14.23 -7.23 -7.92
CA ILE A 68 -14.66 -5.83 -7.77
C ILE A 68 -13.74 -5.07 -6.79
N GLY A 69 -13.31 -5.73 -5.72
CA GLY A 69 -12.42 -5.16 -4.72
C GLY A 69 -11.02 -4.85 -5.29
N ALA A 70 -10.50 -5.73 -6.14
CA ALA A 70 -9.20 -5.55 -6.77
C ALA A 70 -9.17 -4.32 -7.71
N ILE A 71 -10.22 -4.14 -8.53
CA ILE A 71 -10.33 -2.97 -9.42
C ILE A 71 -10.43 -1.68 -8.62
N PHE A 72 -11.21 -1.68 -7.54
CA PHE A 72 -11.35 -0.50 -6.68
C PHE A 72 -10.03 -0.16 -5.96
N ILE A 73 -9.26 -1.16 -5.53
CA ILE A 73 -7.91 -0.99 -4.96
C ILE A 73 -6.96 -0.36 -5.98
N ASP A 74 -6.99 -0.85 -7.21
CA ASP A 74 -6.03 -0.43 -8.23
C ASP A 74 -6.22 1.04 -8.62
N ILE A 75 -7.48 1.42 -8.85
CA ILE A 75 -7.89 2.82 -9.03
C ILE A 75 -7.53 3.63 -7.77
N TYR A 76 -7.82 3.09 -6.59
CA TYR A 76 -7.50 3.73 -5.32
C TYR A 76 -6.00 3.95 -5.14
N HIS A 77 -5.11 3.04 -5.52
CA HIS A 77 -3.65 3.21 -5.40
C HIS A 77 -3.07 4.15 -6.44
N THR A 78 -3.65 4.17 -7.63
CA THR A 78 -3.19 5.03 -8.72
C THR A 78 -3.52 6.50 -8.44
N ILE A 79 -4.71 6.77 -7.89
CA ILE A 79 -5.19 8.13 -7.63
C ILE A 79 -4.86 8.59 -6.17
N SER A 80 -4.69 7.63 -5.25
CA SER A 80 -4.33 7.87 -3.85
C SER A 80 -3.19 8.86 -3.62
N PRO A 81 -2.01 8.77 -4.26
CA PRO A 81 -0.90 9.66 -3.95
C PRO A 81 -1.20 11.12 -4.32
N LEU A 82 -1.94 11.35 -5.40
CA LEU A 82 -2.35 12.69 -5.81
C LEU A 82 -3.40 13.26 -4.83
N ILE A 83 -4.41 12.46 -4.51
CA ILE A 83 -5.48 12.83 -3.59
C ILE A 83 -4.96 13.01 -2.16
N ALA A 84 -4.07 12.15 -1.68
CA ALA A 84 -3.47 12.25 -0.34
C ALA A 84 -2.71 13.57 -0.16
N LYS A 85 -1.97 14.00 -1.18
CA LYS A 85 -1.23 15.27 -1.15
C LYS A 85 -2.16 16.48 -1.11
N LEU A 86 -3.31 16.39 -1.77
CA LEU A 86 -4.36 17.42 -1.76
C LEU A 86 -5.14 17.43 -0.43
N ILE A 87 -5.53 16.25 0.08
CA ILE A 87 -6.22 16.08 1.36
C ILE A 87 -5.34 16.55 2.52
N SER A 88 -4.04 16.23 2.50
CA SER A 88 -3.12 16.61 3.56
C SER A 88 -2.96 18.13 3.69
N LYS A 89 -3.25 18.89 2.63
CA LYS A 89 -3.24 20.35 2.63
C LYS A 89 -4.61 20.96 2.96
N ASN A 90 -5.70 20.22 2.78
CA ASN A 90 -7.07 20.71 2.94
C ASN A 90 -7.85 19.91 3.99
N GLU A 91 -8.04 20.50 5.16
CA GLU A 91 -8.83 19.92 6.27
C GLU A 91 -10.30 19.63 5.89
N THR A 92 -10.90 20.43 5.01
CA THR A 92 -12.28 20.22 4.51
C THR A 92 -12.38 18.93 3.68
N LEU A 93 -11.42 18.69 2.79
CA LEU A 93 -11.35 17.46 2.02
C LEU A 93 -11.16 16.26 2.96
N LYS A 94 -10.30 16.39 3.98
CA LYS A 94 -10.09 15.36 4.99
C LYS A 94 -11.40 14.96 5.69
N LYS A 95 -12.26 15.93 6.03
CA LYS A 95 -13.59 15.67 6.60
C LYS A 95 -14.52 14.94 5.63
N ILE A 96 -14.58 15.37 4.38
CA ILE A 96 -15.39 14.72 3.33
C ILE A 96 -14.92 13.27 3.14
N THR A 97 -13.61 13.05 3.03
CA THR A 97 -13.04 11.72 2.88
C THR A 97 -13.34 10.84 4.10
N ARG A 98 -13.30 11.40 5.32
CA ARG A 98 -13.71 10.69 6.54
C ARG A 98 -15.17 10.26 6.49
N LEU A 99 -16.05 11.10 5.92
CA LEU A 99 -17.48 10.82 5.74
C LEU A 99 -17.73 9.71 4.72
N ILE A 100 -16.96 9.68 3.62
CA ILE A 100 -17.01 8.63 2.60
C ILE A 100 -16.41 7.31 3.12
N LEU A 101 -15.34 7.36 3.93
CA LEU A 101 -14.72 6.15 4.48
C LEU A 101 -15.56 5.51 5.58
N LYS A 102 -16.36 6.26 6.34
CA LYS A 102 -17.22 5.71 7.41
C LYS A 102 -18.09 4.51 6.97
N PRO A 103 -18.93 4.60 5.91
CA PRO A 103 -19.73 3.47 5.47
C PRO A 103 -18.88 2.30 4.97
N ILE A 104 -17.75 2.59 4.33
CA ILE A 104 -16.79 1.57 3.86
C ILE A 104 -16.18 0.82 5.05
N ILE A 105 -15.79 1.52 6.12
CA ILE A 105 -15.26 0.93 7.37
C ILE A 105 -16.34 0.10 8.06
N ALA A 106 -17.57 0.60 8.14
CA ALA A 106 -18.69 -0.13 8.74
C ALA A 106 -18.98 -1.44 7.97
N PHE A 107 -18.98 -1.38 6.64
CA PHE A 107 -19.13 -2.55 5.79
C PHE A 107 -17.95 -3.52 5.93
N ALA A 108 -16.72 -3.00 5.95
CA ALA A 108 -15.51 -3.77 6.15
C ALA A 108 -15.53 -4.52 7.50
N ARG A 109 -15.95 -3.84 8.58
CA ARG A 109 -16.10 -4.43 9.91
C ARG A 109 -17.14 -5.55 9.92
N LYS A 110 -18.29 -5.36 9.28
CA LYS A 110 -19.35 -6.38 9.17
C LYS A 110 -18.93 -7.59 8.33
N THR A 111 -18.00 -7.40 7.41
CA THR A 111 -17.55 -8.45 6.48
C THR A 111 -16.34 -9.23 7.00
N LEU A 112 -15.63 -8.67 7.98
CA LEU A 112 -14.50 -9.30 8.69
C LEU A 112 -14.95 -10.14 9.89
N HIS A 113 -16.22 -10.02 10.30
CA HIS A 113 -16.85 -10.70 11.43
C HIS A 113 -18.00 -11.58 10.94
#